data_AF-A0AB74UN84-F1
#
_entry.id   AF-A0AB74UN84-F1
#
_cell.length_a   1.000
_cell.length_b   1.000
_cell.length_c   1.000
_cell.angle_alpha   90.00
_cell.angle_beta   90.00
_cell.angle_gamma   90.00
#
_symmetry.space_group_name_H-M   'P 1'
#
loop_
_entity.id
_entity.type
_entity.pdbx_description
1 polymer ?
#
loop_
_entity_poly.entity_id
_entity_poly.type
_entity_poly.pdbx_seq_one_letter_code
_entity_poly.pdbx_strand_id
1 'polypeptide(L)'
;MSTVRSCLVFALVAVLAACSSVPLAQRERQREAAYASAAGAPVRSFHFFTLWSWEPLGDHQVVVYTRPSQAWLLDLDGPCQNLPFTQAIGLTSSSGTVFSRFDKVLTGGPYAPCVISQIRPIDVRQLHIAQETQRQIDAKPRETPAADH
;
A
#
# COMPACT_ATOMS: atom_id res chain seq x y z
N MET A 1 22.31 35.64 -32.36
CA MET A 1 23.06 35.02 -31.23
C MET A 1 22.24 34.95 -29.93
N SER A 2 21.37 35.93 -29.61
CA SER A 2 20.46 35.84 -28.44
C SER A 2 19.34 34.80 -28.57
N THR A 3 18.84 34.55 -29.78
CA THR A 3 17.75 33.59 -30.05
C THR A 3 18.18 32.14 -29.76
N VAL A 4 19.40 31.77 -30.14
CA VAL A 4 19.98 30.43 -29.90
C VAL A 4 20.17 30.16 -28.40
N ARG A 5 20.60 31.17 -27.63
CA ARG A 5 20.70 31.11 -26.16
C ARG A 5 19.33 30.93 -25.49
N SER A 6 18.29 31.55 -26.03
CA SER A 6 16.92 31.46 -25.50
C SER A 6 16.29 30.09 -25.75
N CYS A 7 16.53 29.49 -26.93
CA CYS A 7 16.10 28.11 -27.23
C CYS A 7 16.80 27.07 -26.32
N LEU A 8 18.07 27.28 -26.00
CA LEU A 8 18.84 26.37 -25.15
C LEU A 8 18.34 26.36 -23.69
N VAL A 9 17.87 27.50 -23.20
CA VAL A 9 17.26 27.62 -21.86
C VAL A 9 15.88 26.94 -21.82
N PHE A 10 15.06 27.08 -22.86
CA PHE A 10 13.76 26.42 -22.93
C PHE A 10 13.89 24.89 -23.04
N ALA A 11 14.85 24.39 -23.81
CA ALA A 11 15.14 22.97 -23.90
C ALA A 11 15.60 22.38 -22.56
N LEU A 12 16.40 23.13 -21.79
CA LEU A 12 16.86 22.68 -20.47
C LEU A 12 15.70 22.58 -19.46
N VAL A 13 14.78 23.54 -19.43
CA VAL A 13 13.61 23.50 -18.51
C VAL A 13 12.65 22.35 -18.85
N ALA A 14 12.49 22.02 -20.14
CA ALA A 14 11.64 20.90 -20.55
C ALA A 14 12.16 19.53 -20.09
N VAL A 15 13.49 19.34 -20.04
CA VAL A 15 14.11 18.09 -19.57
C VAL A 15 13.94 17.89 -18.06
N LEU A 16 13.87 18.97 -17.25
CA LEU A 16 13.67 18.85 -15.80
C LEU A 16 12.23 18.44 -15.41
N ALA A 17 11.21 18.72 -16.23
CA ALA A 17 9.82 18.36 -15.94
C ALA A 17 9.52 16.85 -16.15
N ALA A 18 10.39 16.14 -16.88
CA ALA A 18 10.24 14.71 -17.17
C ALA A 18 10.56 13.79 -15.97
N CYS A 19 11.13 14.33 -14.88
CA CYS A 19 11.40 13.59 -13.65
C CYS A 19 10.19 13.50 -12.69
N SER A 20 8.96 13.80 -13.14
CA SER A 20 7.79 13.64 -12.27
C SER A 20 7.39 12.17 -12.17
N SER A 21 7.79 11.56 -11.04
CA SER A 21 7.36 10.26 -10.57
C SER A 21 5.83 10.09 -10.70
N VAL A 22 5.35 8.86 -10.94
CA VAL A 22 3.91 8.50 -10.91
C VAL A 22 3.22 9.22 -9.74
N PRO A 23 2.03 9.84 -9.92
CA PRO A 23 1.33 10.50 -8.83
C PRO A 23 1.17 9.54 -7.64
N LEU A 24 1.46 10.01 -6.42
CA LEU A 24 1.44 9.18 -5.20
C LEU A 24 0.12 8.41 -5.06
N ALA A 25 -1.00 9.10 -5.24
CA ALA A 25 -2.35 8.51 -5.18
C ALA A 25 -2.55 7.36 -6.17
N GLN A 26 -1.89 7.40 -7.33
CA GLN A 26 -1.98 6.31 -8.30
C GLN A 26 -1.22 5.07 -7.82
N ARG A 27 -0.03 5.26 -7.21
CA ARG A 27 0.73 4.15 -6.62
C ARG A 27 -0.01 3.51 -5.46
N GLU A 28 -0.63 4.31 -4.60
CA GLU A 28 -1.41 3.80 -3.45
C GLU A 28 -2.58 2.94 -3.92
N ARG A 29 -3.38 3.44 -4.87
CA ARG A 29 -4.49 2.67 -5.46
C ARG A 29 -4.03 1.37 -6.12
N GLN A 30 -2.91 1.41 -6.82
CA GLN A 30 -2.35 0.23 -7.47
C GLN A 30 -1.86 -0.81 -6.45
N ARG A 31 -1.25 -0.35 -5.36
CA ARG A 31 -0.82 -1.21 -4.23
C ARG A 31 -2.03 -1.85 -3.56
N GLU A 32 -3.06 -1.07 -3.26
CA GLU A 32 -4.32 -1.56 -2.68
C GLU A 32 -4.95 -2.63 -3.58
N ALA A 33 -5.02 -2.38 -4.89
CA ALA A 33 -5.52 -3.36 -5.86
C ALA A 33 -4.68 -4.65 -5.91
N ALA A 34 -3.36 -4.55 -5.80
CA ALA A 34 -2.48 -5.72 -5.76
C ALA A 34 -2.79 -6.60 -4.54
N TYR A 35 -2.94 -5.99 -3.35
CA TYR A 35 -3.33 -6.73 -2.14
C TYR A 35 -4.74 -7.30 -2.23
N ALA A 36 -5.69 -6.53 -2.74
CA ALA A 36 -7.07 -6.98 -2.91
C ALA A 36 -7.18 -8.17 -3.87
N SER A 37 -6.39 -8.20 -4.94
CA SER A 37 -6.37 -9.32 -5.90
C SER A 37 -5.72 -10.60 -5.34
N ALA A 38 -4.77 -10.46 -4.41
CA ALA A 38 -4.14 -11.57 -3.71
C ALA A 38 -4.92 -12.03 -2.47
N ALA A 39 -5.97 -11.30 -2.08
CA ALA A 39 -6.80 -11.62 -0.92
C ALA A 39 -7.80 -12.73 -1.25
N GLY A 40 -7.82 -13.77 -0.42
CA GLY A 40 -8.78 -14.85 -0.50
C GLY A 40 -10.16 -14.49 0.08
N ALA A 41 -11.01 -15.50 0.19
CA ALA A 41 -12.34 -15.35 0.77
C ALA A 41 -12.27 -14.88 2.24
N PRO A 42 -13.23 -14.05 2.70
CA PRO A 42 -13.29 -13.62 4.09
C PRO A 42 -13.35 -14.80 5.07
N VAL A 43 -12.53 -14.73 6.11
CA VAL A 43 -12.53 -15.67 7.24
C VAL A 43 -12.99 -14.96 8.50
N ARG A 44 -13.40 -15.74 9.51
CA ARG A 44 -13.87 -15.19 10.80
C ARG A 44 -12.73 -14.74 11.71
N SER A 45 -11.57 -15.39 11.61
CA SER A 45 -10.48 -15.17 12.55
C SER A 45 -9.15 -15.67 12.02
N PHE A 46 -8.06 -15.19 12.64
CA PHE A 46 -6.74 -15.77 12.49
C PHE A 46 -6.01 -15.82 13.83
N HIS A 47 -5.03 -16.73 13.92
CA HIS A 47 -4.21 -16.89 15.10
C HIS A 47 -2.82 -16.28 14.88
N PHE A 48 -2.29 -15.59 15.88
CA PHE A 48 -0.95 -15.03 15.87
C PHE A 48 -0.38 -14.97 17.29
N PHE A 49 0.95 -15.03 17.37
CA PHE A 49 1.69 -14.83 18.63
C PHE A 49 2.49 -13.52 18.61
N THR A 50 2.96 -13.13 17.43
CA THR A 50 3.70 -11.91 17.20
C THR A 50 3.37 -11.37 15.81
N LEU A 51 3.48 -10.05 15.65
CA LEU A 51 3.42 -9.41 14.34
C LEU A 51 4.84 -9.30 13.80
N TRP A 52 5.09 -9.94 12.67
CA TRP A 52 6.35 -9.83 11.95
C TRP A 52 6.50 -8.44 11.32
N SER A 53 5.44 -7.96 10.69
CA SER A 53 5.38 -6.66 10.03
C SER A 53 3.92 -6.26 9.82
N TRP A 54 3.68 -5.01 9.45
CA TRP A 54 2.37 -4.50 9.11
C TRP A 54 2.51 -3.35 8.12
N GLU A 55 1.43 -3.05 7.41
CA GLU A 55 1.43 -2.03 6.38
C GLU A 55 0.05 -1.41 6.21
N PRO A 56 -0.09 -0.08 6.29
CA PRO A 56 -1.37 0.58 6.05
C PRO A 56 -1.67 0.64 4.55
N LEU A 57 -2.91 0.35 4.19
CA LEU A 57 -3.48 0.56 2.86
C LEU A 57 -4.54 1.67 2.98
N GLY A 58 -4.06 2.92 2.98
CA GLY A 58 -4.87 4.07 3.36
C GLY A 58 -5.24 4.03 4.84
N ASP A 59 -6.40 4.59 5.17
CA ASP A 59 -6.97 4.65 6.52
C ASP A 59 -8.06 3.58 6.77
N HIS A 60 -8.52 2.87 5.74
CA HIS A 60 -9.58 1.86 5.86
C HIS A 60 -9.07 0.42 5.94
N GLN A 61 -7.83 0.17 5.57
CA GLN A 61 -7.27 -1.18 5.46
C GLN A 61 -5.87 -1.25 6.04
N VAL A 62 -5.54 -2.40 6.61
CA VAL A 62 -4.17 -2.71 7.05
C VAL A 62 -3.85 -4.15 6.74
N VAL A 63 -2.65 -4.39 6.24
CA VAL A 63 -2.09 -5.73 6.07
C VAL A 63 -1.24 -6.05 7.28
N VAL A 64 -1.45 -7.22 7.87
CA VAL A 64 -0.64 -7.72 8.98
C VAL A 64 0.05 -9.00 8.60
N TYR A 65 1.36 -9.07 8.84
CA TYR A 65 2.19 -10.24 8.61
C TYR A 65 2.41 -10.93 9.95
N THR A 66 1.90 -12.15 10.07
CA THR A 66 2.14 -13.02 11.24
C THR A 66 3.44 -13.81 11.09
N ARG A 67 3.86 -14.03 9.84
CA ARG A 67 5.14 -14.63 9.41
C ARG A 67 5.51 -14.03 8.05
N PRO A 68 6.77 -14.16 7.59
CA PRO A 68 7.16 -13.67 6.26
C PRO A 68 6.30 -14.19 5.10
N SER A 69 5.78 -15.42 5.21
CA SER A 69 4.93 -16.05 4.18
C SER A 69 3.44 -16.10 4.55
N GLN A 70 3.01 -15.39 5.60
CA GLN A 70 1.63 -15.44 6.09
C GLN A 70 1.13 -14.05 6.46
N ALA A 71 0.21 -13.54 5.65
CA ALA A 71 -0.38 -12.22 5.80
C ALA A 71 -1.90 -12.24 5.78
N TRP A 72 -2.49 -11.24 6.41
CA TRP A 72 -3.93 -11.04 6.52
C TRP A 72 -4.26 -9.59 6.18
N LEU A 73 -5.22 -9.40 5.27
CA LEU A 73 -5.81 -8.10 4.98
C LEU A 73 -6.97 -7.89 5.95
N LEU A 74 -6.89 -6.82 6.72
CA LEU A 74 -7.91 -6.41 7.68
C LEU A 74 -8.62 -5.19 7.12
N ASP A 75 -9.92 -5.34 6.87
CA ASP A 75 -10.80 -4.22 6.55
C ASP A 75 -11.29 -3.62 7.88
N LEU A 76 -11.35 -2.29 7.98
CA LEU A 76 -11.73 -1.58 9.20
C LEU A 76 -13.13 -0.96 9.06
N ASP A 77 -13.83 -0.86 10.18
CA ASP A 77 -15.16 -0.25 10.25
C ASP A 77 -15.05 1.28 10.27
N GLY A 78 -14.84 1.85 9.08
CA GLY A 78 -14.61 3.29 8.87
C GLY A 78 -13.13 3.68 8.84
N PRO A 79 -12.85 4.98 8.66
CA PRO A 79 -11.48 5.48 8.56
C PRO A 79 -10.79 5.42 9.93
N CYS A 80 -9.62 4.78 9.97
CA CYS A 80 -8.84 4.58 11.17
C CYS A 80 -7.85 5.72 11.35
N GLN A 81 -8.07 6.52 12.40
CA GLN A 81 -7.24 7.68 12.69
C GLN A 81 -5.79 7.27 12.95
N ASN A 82 -4.86 8.05 12.39
CA ASN A 82 -3.42 7.87 12.52
C ASN A 82 -2.85 6.58 11.90
N LEU A 83 -3.66 5.75 11.24
CA LEU A 83 -3.19 4.48 10.66
C LEU A 83 -2.04 4.66 9.63
N PRO A 84 -2.09 5.62 8.70
CA PRO A 84 -0.99 5.81 7.73
C PRO A 84 0.28 6.42 8.34
N PHE A 85 0.18 7.03 9.52
CA PHE A 85 1.24 7.85 10.11
C PHE A 85 1.88 7.22 11.35
N THR A 86 1.22 6.22 11.95
CA THR A 86 1.73 5.56 13.15
C THR A 86 2.95 4.70 12.83
N GLN A 87 3.87 4.63 13.78
CA GLN A 87 5.10 3.82 13.66
C GLN A 87 4.89 2.36 14.09
N ALA A 88 3.83 2.11 14.88
CA ALA A 88 3.50 0.78 15.36
C ALA A 88 1.99 0.65 15.52
N ILE A 89 1.49 -0.56 15.31
CA ILE A 89 0.11 -0.93 15.63
C ILE A 89 0.08 -2.01 16.71
N GLY A 90 -1.01 -2.06 17.45
CA GLY A 90 -1.42 -3.22 18.24
C GLY A 90 -2.67 -3.86 17.65
N LEU A 91 -2.89 -5.13 17.97
CA LEU A 91 -4.16 -5.81 17.74
C LEU A 91 -4.73 -6.27 19.07
N THR A 92 -6.00 -6.03 19.32
CA THR A 92 -6.68 -6.78 20.39
C THR A 92 -6.84 -8.23 19.95
N SER A 93 -6.78 -9.16 20.91
CA SER A 93 -6.98 -10.58 20.63
C SER A 93 -7.39 -11.33 21.89
N SER A 94 -8.01 -12.48 21.68
CA SER A 94 -8.35 -13.43 22.74
C SER A 94 -7.54 -14.70 22.55
N SER A 95 -6.65 -15.01 23.51
CA SER A 95 -5.76 -16.19 23.45
C SER A 95 -4.98 -16.29 22.13
N GLY A 96 -4.43 -15.17 21.64
CA GLY A 96 -3.69 -15.09 20.38
C GLY A 96 -4.56 -15.16 19.12
N THR A 97 -5.89 -15.13 19.26
CA THR A 97 -6.82 -15.18 18.12
C THR A 97 -7.51 -13.84 17.95
N VAL A 98 -7.48 -13.33 16.72
CA VAL A 98 -8.16 -12.09 16.31
C VAL A 98 -9.42 -12.46 15.56
N PHE A 99 -10.55 -11.87 15.94
CA PHE A 99 -11.87 -12.11 15.37
C PHE A 99 -12.39 -10.86 14.65
N SER A 100 -12.97 -11.08 13.47
CA SER A 100 -13.72 -10.04 12.76
C SER A 100 -14.89 -9.55 13.61
N ARG A 101 -15.15 -8.25 13.57
CA ARG A 101 -16.23 -7.50 14.24
C ARG A 101 -16.15 -7.44 15.76
N PHE A 102 -15.07 -7.96 16.34
CA PHE A 102 -14.85 -7.97 17.78
C PHE A 102 -13.52 -7.30 18.13
N ASP A 103 -12.45 -7.75 17.45
CA ASP A 103 -11.12 -7.22 17.67
C ASP A 103 -10.85 -5.94 16.88
N LYS A 104 -9.82 -5.23 17.31
CA LYS A 104 -9.54 -3.85 16.92
C LYS A 104 -8.06 -3.65 16.62
N VAL A 105 -7.78 -2.75 15.69
CA VAL A 105 -6.46 -2.20 15.44
C VAL A 105 -6.24 -1.00 16.35
N LEU A 106 -5.09 -0.95 17.02
CA LEU A 106 -4.67 0.12 17.91
C LEU A 106 -3.56 0.91 17.21
N THR A 107 -3.76 2.21 16.97
CA THR A 107 -2.78 3.08 16.31
C THR A 107 -2.01 3.98 17.28
N GLY A 108 -2.10 3.68 18.59
CA GLY A 108 -1.50 4.45 19.68
C GLY A 108 -2.44 5.53 20.26
N GLY A 109 -2.09 6.07 21.44
CA GLY A 109 -2.85 7.18 22.05
C GLY A 109 -2.55 8.51 21.35
N PRO A 110 -3.53 9.43 21.19
CA PRO A 110 -4.88 9.48 21.77
C PRO A 110 -6.01 8.92 20.86
N TYR A 111 -5.68 8.09 19.86
CA TYR A 111 -6.64 7.69 18.83
C TYR A 111 -7.56 6.56 19.29
N ALA A 112 -8.81 6.60 18.82
CA ALA A 112 -9.78 5.55 19.11
C ALA A 112 -9.40 4.24 18.40
N PRO A 113 -9.55 3.07 19.07
CA PRO A 113 -9.36 1.76 18.43
C PRO A 113 -10.30 1.54 17.24
N CYS A 114 -9.78 0.97 16.15
CA CYS A 114 -10.51 0.76 14.90
C CYS A 114 -11.00 -0.68 14.83
N VAL A 115 -12.33 -0.89 14.75
CA VAL A 115 -12.92 -2.24 14.71
C VAL A 115 -12.57 -2.92 13.39
N ILE A 116 -12.13 -4.18 13.44
CA ILE A 116 -11.87 -4.99 12.25
C ILE A 116 -13.22 -5.46 11.73
N SER A 117 -13.63 -5.08 10.52
CA SER A 117 -14.92 -5.48 9.94
C SER A 117 -14.83 -6.82 9.19
N GLN A 118 -13.73 -7.07 8.49
CA GLN A 118 -13.46 -8.30 7.75
C GLN A 118 -11.98 -8.69 7.83
N ILE A 119 -11.72 -10.00 7.68
CA ILE A 119 -10.37 -10.58 7.66
C ILE A 119 -10.26 -11.43 6.41
N ARG A 120 -9.23 -11.21 5.58
CA ARG A 120 -8.97 -11.99 4.37
C ARG A 120 -7.53 -12.52 4.38
N PRO A 121 -7.29 -13.83 4.19
CA PRO A 121 -5.93 -14.35 4.03
C PRO A 121 -5.33 -13.84 2.72
N ILE A 122 -4.03 -13.58 2.70
CA ILE A 122 -3.33 -13.13 1.49
C ILE A 122 -2.43 -14.24 0.98
N ASP A 123 -2.52 -14.54 -0.32
CA ASP A 123 -1.50 -15.35 -0.99
C ASP A 123 -0.27 -14.49 -1.26
N VAL A 124 0.68 -14.51 -0.31
CA VAL A 124 1.92 -13.71 -0.37
C VAL A 124 2.76 -14.05 -1.61
N ARG A 125 2.68 -15.28 -2.14
CA ARG A 125 3.43 -15.64 -3.35
C ARG A 125 2.85 -14.95 -4.57
N GLN A 126 1.52 -14.96 -4.72
CA GLN A 126 0.84 -14.25 -5.81
C GLN A 126 1.09 -12.75 -5.71
N LEU A 127 1.04 -12.18 -4.50
CA LEU A 127 1.36 -10.78 -4.26
C LEU A 127 2.78 -10.42 -4.72
N HIS A 128 3.77 -11.24 -4.38
CA HIS A 128 5.15 -11.00 -4.80
C HIS A 128 5.32 -11.03 -6.31
N ILE A 129 4.65 -11.95 -7.00
CA ILE A 129 4.67 -12.04 -8.48
C ILE A 129 4.04 -10.78 -9.09
N ALA A 130 2.92 -10.31 -8.56
CA ALA A 130 2.25 -9.10 -9.02
C ALA A 130 3.12 -7.85 -8.81
N GLN A 131 3.74 -7.72 -7.64
CA GLN A 131 4.63 -6.60 -7.32
C GLN A 131 5.89 -6.59 -8.19
N GLU A 132 6.51 -7.74 -8.44
CA GLU A 132 7.69 -7.84 -9.29
C GLU A 132 7.37 -7.48 -10.75
N THR A 133 6.24 -7.98 -11.26
CA THR A 133 5.72 -7.60 -12.59
C THR A 133 5.55 -6.08 -12.67
N GLN A 134 5.01 -5.45 -11.63
CA GLN A 134 4.83 -4.01 -11.60
C GLN A 134 6.16 -3.24 -11.63
N ARG A 135 7.15 -3.67 -10.83
CA ARG A 135 8.49 -3.07 -10.84
C ARG A 135 9.13 -3.16 -12.22
N GLN A 136 8.95 -4.26 -12.93
CA GLN A 136 9.47 -4.42 -14.29
C GLN A 136 8.78 -3.49 -15.30
N ILE A 137 7.47 -3.27 -15.16
CA ILE A 137 6.74 -2.30 -15.99
C ILE A 137 7.25 -0.88 -15.73
N ASP A 138 7.40 -0.51 -14.46
CA ASP A 138 7.88 0.83 -14.07
C ASP A 138 9.34 1.08 -14.46
N ALA A 139 10.16 0.02 -14.51
CA ALA A 139 11.58 0.09 -14.88
C ALA A 139 11.79 0.17 -16.41
N LYS A 140 10.83 -0.25 -17.23
CA LYS A 140 10.97 -0.16 -18.69
C LYS A 140 10.98 1.32 -19.12
N PRO A 141 11.94 1.75 -19.96
CA PRO A 141 11.94 3.10 -20.51
C PRO A 141 10.60 3.37 -21.19
N ARG A 142 9.90 4.42 -20.75
CA ARG A 142 8.68 4.87 -21.42
C ARG A 142 9.10 5.32 -22.82
N GLU A 143 8.56 4.70 -23.86
CA GLU A 143 8.76 5.13 -25.24
C GLU A 143 8.22 6.56 -25.37
N THR A 144 9.14 7.51 -25.59
CA THR A 144 8.80 8.89 -25.89
C THR A 144 8.03 8.89 -27.21
N PRO A 145 6.79 9.42 -27.28
CA PRO A 145 6.16 9.68 -28.57
C PRO A 145 7.12 10.58 -29.35
N ALA A 146 7.61 10.09 -30.49
CA ALA A 146 8.44 10.88 -31.38
C ALA A 146 7.71 12.19 -31.63
N ALA A 147 8.37 13.31 -31.33
CA ALA A 147 7.86 14.63 -31.61
C ALA A 147 7.84 14.80 -33.14
N ASP A 148 6.70 14.49 -33.76
CA ASP A 148 6.40 14.92 -35.11
C ASP A 148 6.08 16.42 -35.05
N HIS A 149 7.05 17.29 -35.30
CA HIS A 149 6.86 18.68 -35.77
C HIS A 149 8.13 19.21 -36.44
#